data_AF-A0A532APK5-F1
#
_entry.id   AF-A0A532APK5-F1
#
_cell.length_a   1.000
_cell.length_b   1.000
_cell.length_c   1.000
_cell.angle_alpha   90.00
_cell.angle_beta   90.00
_cell.angle_gamma   90.00
#
_symmetry.space_group_name_H-M   'P 1'
#
loop_
_entity.id
_entity.type
_entity.pdbx_description
1 polymer ?
#
loop_
_entity_poly.entity_id
_entity_poly.type
_entity_poly.pdbx_seq_one_letter_code
_entity_poly.pdbx_strand_id
1 'polypeptide(L)'
;AERNPEAVRDFVKVTGAAYADFLAKPDQWSVSSPQAAKIARITGAKLEDVPQLLRGYVFPTLEEQASDKFLGGGTVKAVEATSAFLKEQGKIDAVLPDYSKYVSSKYVGEALASN
;
A
#
# COMPACT_ATOMS: atom_id res chain seq x y z
N ALA A 1 3.16 6.79 -15.55
CA ALA A 1 2.09 5.83 -15.88
C ALA A 1 1.60 5.95 -17.33
N GLU A 2 1.70 7.13 -17.97
CA GLU A 2 1.18 7.41 -19.33
C GLU A 2 1.58 6.41 -20.42
N ARG A 3 2.76 5.78 -20.33
CA ARG A 3 3.20 4.80 -21.32
C ARG A 3 2.49 3.44 -21.21
N ASN A 4 2.05 3.05 -20.01
CA ASN A 4 1.42 1.76 -19.75
C ASN A 4 0.36 1.89 -18.64
N PRO A 5 -0.72 2.67 -18.85
CA PRO A 5 -1.72 2.93 -17.80
C PRO A 5 -2.46 1.66 -17.36
N GLU A 6 -2.73 0.75 -18.31
CA GLU A 6 -3.39 -0.53 -18.01
C GLU A 6 -2.53 -1.42 -17.11
N ALA A 7 -1.22 -1.48 -17.33
CA ALA A 7 -0.32 -2.24 -16.46
C ALA A 7 -0.32 -1.71 -15.02
N VAL A 8 -0.45 -0.38 -14.84
CA VAL A 8 -0.56 0.22 -13.50
C VAL A 8 -1.91 -0.13 -12.86
N ARG A 9 -3.01 -0.01 -13.60
CA ARG A 9 -4.35 -0.46 -13.12
C ARG A 9 -4.32 -1.93 -12.72
N ASP A 10 -3.76 -2.80 -13.55
CA ASP A 10 -3.76 -4.25 -13.30
C ASP A 10 -2.84 -4.61 -12.13
N PHE A 11 -1.73 -3.89 -11.96
CA PHE A 11 -0.88 -4.01 -10.77
C PHE A 11 -1.65 -3.65 -9.49
N VAL A 12 -2.44 -2.58 -9.52
CA VAL A 12 -3.31 -2.20 -8.40
C VAL A 12 -4.36 -3.29 -8.14
N LYS A 13 -4.99 -3.84 -9.19
CA LYS A 13 -5.96 -4.94 -9.06
C LYS A 13 -5.36 -6.17 -8.38
N VAL A 14 -4.23 -6.67 -8.85
CA VAL A 14 -3.62 -7.89 -8.27
C VAL A 14 -3.16 -7.65 -6.83
N THR A 15 -2.71 -6.44 -6.51
CA THR A 15 -2.37 -6.06 -5.13
C THR A 15 -3.61 -6.04 -4.24
N GLY A 16 -4.70 -5.40 -4.68
CA GLY A 16 -5.97 -5.38 -3.97
C GLY A 16 -6.57 -6.77 -3.77
N ALA A 17 -6.48 -7.65 -4.79
CA ALA A 17 -6.91 -9.03 -4.68
C ALA A 17 -6.12 -9.83 -3.63
N ALA A 18 -4.80 -9.63 -3.55
CA ALA A 18 -3.97 -10.26 -2.51
C ALA A 18 -4.34 -9.76 -1.10
N TYR A 19 -4.65 -8.47 -0.96
CA TYR A 19 -5.12 -7.91 0.32
C TYR A 19 -6.48 -8.49 0.70
N ALA A 20 -7.42 -8.59 -0.25
CA ALA A 20 -8.73 -9.20 -0.02
C ALA A 20 -8.63 -10.68 0.38
N ASP A 21 -7.75 -11.46 -0.25
CA ASP A 21 -7.50 -12.86 0.12
C ASP A 21 -6.98 -13.00 1.56
N PHE A 22 -6.01 -12.16 1.95
CA PHE A 22 -5.51 -12.13 3.32
C PHE A 22 -6.62 -11.71 4.31
N LEU A 23 -7.34 -10.63 4.04
CA LEU A 23 -8.39 -10.11 4.93
C LEU A 23 -9.54 -11.11 5.12
N ALA A 24 -9.89 -11.86 4.09
CA ALA A 24 -10.95 -12.86 4.18
C ALA A 24 -10.57 -14.03 5.10
N LYS A 25 -9.28 -14.40 5.13
CA LYS A 25 -8.79 -15.62 5.80
C LYS A 25 -7.38 -15.44 6.37
N PRO A 26 -7.16 -14.51 7.32
CA PRO A 26 -5.81 -14.17 7.78
C PRO A 26 -5.09 -15.35 8.44
N ASP A 27 -5.84 -16.26 9.08
CA ASP A 27 -5.28 -17.45 9.71
C ASP A 27 -4.80 -18.51 8.72
N GLN A 28 -5.25 -18.46 7.45
CA GLN A 28 -4.75 -19.35 6.40
C GLN A 28 -3.36 -18.95 5.92
N TRP A 29 -2.94 -17.70 6.16
CA TRP A 29 -1.59 -17.21 5.88
C TRP A 29 -0.65 -17.55 7.04
N SER A 30 -0.62 -18.84 7.40
CA SER A 30 0.17 -19.40 8.50
C SER A 30 1.56 -19.83 8.05
N VAL A 31 2.38 -20.33 8.97
CA VAL A 31 3.75 -20.82 8.69
C VAL A 31 3.81 -21.95 7.67
N SER A 32 2.72 -22.72 7.48
CA SER A 32 2.64 -23.77 6.47
C SER A 32 2.11 -23.29 5.12
N SER A 33 1.72 -22.01 5.01
CA SER A 33 1.15 -21.45 3.79
C SER A 33 2.23 -21.14 2.74
N PRO A 34 1.93 -21.33 1.44
CA PRO A 34 2.84 -20.90 0.38
C PRO A 34 3.05 -19.39 0.37
N GLN A 35 2.09 -18.60 0.86
CA GLN A 35 2.19 -17.15 1.00
C GLN A 35 3.27 -16.77 2.02
N ALA A 36 3.24 -17.35 3.23
CA ALA A 36 4.25 -17.09 4.26
C ALA A 36 5.65 -17.50 3.81
N ALA A 37 5.78 -18.67 3.15
CA ALA A 37 7.04 -19.13 2.58
C ALA A 37 7.61 -18.16 1.53
N LYS A 38 6.76 -17.63 0.63
CA LYS A 38 7.17 -16.63 -0.36
C LYS A 38 7.59 -15.31 0.28
N ILE A 39 6.84 -14.84 1.28
CA ILE A 39 7.15 -13.61 2.00
C ILE A 39 8.51 -13.75 2.70
N ALA A 40 8.71 -14.81 3.49
CA ALA A 40 9.99 -15.07 4.18
C ALA A 40 11.18 -15.08 3.20
N ARG A 41 11.02 -15.75 2.04
CA ARG A 41 12.07 -15.80 1.01
C ARG A 41 12.40 -14.42 0.42
N ILE A 42 11.41 -13.56 0.22
CA ILE A 42 11.61 -12.24 -0.42
C ILE A 42 12.13 -11.21 0.57
N THR A 43 11.63 -11.23 1.81
CA THR A 43 11.97 -10.22 2.82
C THR A 43 13.19 -10.60 3.67
N GLY A 44 13.55 -11.89 3.71
CA GLY A 44 14.56 -12.43 4.62
C GLY A 44 14.07 -12.59 6.07
N ALA A 45 12.77 -12.37 6.32
CA ALA A 45 12.17 -12.64 7.63
C ALA A 45 12.17 -14.14 7.94
N LYS A 46 12.19 -14.49 9.23
CA LYS A 46 11.96 -15.87 9.65
C LYS A 46 10.52 -16.28 9.34
N LEU A 47 10.34 -17.51 8.86
CA LEU A 47 9.03 -18.00 8.44
C LEU A 47 8.01 -17.99 9.59
N GLU A 48 8.48 -18.33 10.80
CA GLU A 48 7.68 -18.33 12.02
C GLU A 48 7.14 -16.94 12.41
N ASP A 49 7.84 -15.87 12.04
CA ASP A 49 7.46 -14.51 12.39
C ASP A 49 6.42 -13.93 11.41
N VAL A 50 6.38 -14.43 10.16
CA VAL A 50 5.56 -13.85 9.08
C VAL A 50 4.08 -13.72 9.44
N PRO A 51 3.39 -14.75 9.98
CA PRO A 51 1.97 -14.63 10.29
C PRO A 51 1.66 -13.57 11.35
N GLN A 52 2.58 -13.36 12.30
CA GLN A 52 2.42 -12.31 13.32
C GLN A 52 2.68 -10.94 12.71
N LEU A 53 3.74 -10.80 11.89
CA LEU A 53 4.04 -9.56 11.19
C LEU A 53 2.86 -9.10 10.33
N LEU A 54 2.25 -10.00 9.55
CA LEU A 54 1.08 -9.69 8.73
C LEU A 54 -0.09 -9.16 9.56
N ARG A 55 -0.40 -9.76 10.71
CA ARG A 55 -1.47 -9.27 11.61
C ARG A 55 -1.16 -7.91 12.23
N GLY A 56 0.09 -7.47 12.23
CA GLY A 56 0.50 -6.14 12.68
C GLY A 56 0.27 -5.03 11.66
N TYR A 57 -0.09 -5.36 10.41
CA TYR A 57 -0.32 -4.39 9.35
C TYR A 57 -1.81 -4.20 9.08
N VAL A 58 -2.13 -3.01 8.56
CA VAL A 58 -3.42 -2.72 7.93
C VAL A 58 -3.27 -2.90 6.43
N PHE A 59 -4.11 -3.73 5.84
CA PHE A 59 -4.19 -3.95 4.41
C PHE A 59 -5.49 -3.33 3.90
N PRO A 60 -5.51 -2.07 3.43
CA PRO A 60 -6.76 -1.40 3.07
C PRO A 60 -7.41 -2.02 1.84
N THR A 61 -8.73 -2.17 1.83
CA THR A 61 -9.47 -2.60 0.62
C THR A 61 -9.29 -1.58 -0.51
N LEU A 62 -9.66 -1.92 -1.75
CA LEU A 62 -9.58 -0.94 -2.84
C LEU A 62 -10.48 0.27 -2.59
N GLU A 63 -11.65 0.08 -1.96
CA GLU A 63 -12.55 1.16 -1.56
C GLU A 63 -11.91 2.06 -0.50
N GLU A 64 -11.29 1.45 0.52
CA GLU A 64 -10.55 2.23 1.53
C GLU A 64 -9.39 2.98 0.88
N GLN A 65 -8.59 2.33 0.03
CA GLN A 65 -7.49 2.97 -0.69
C GLN A 65 -7.95 4.20 -1.49
N ALA A 66 -9.11 4.13 -2.14
CA ALA A 66 -9.67 5.23 -2.92
C ALA A 66 -10.24 6.37 -2.06
N SER A 67 -10.57 6.11 -0.79
CA SER A 67 -11.20 7.07 0.12
C SER A 67 -10.27 8.22 0.53
N ASP A 68 -10.87 9.28 1.09
CA ASP A 68 -10.18 10.44 1.65
C ASP A 68 -9.20 10.07 2.77
N LYS A 69 -9.38 8.92 3.43
CA LYS A 69 -8.46 8.41 4.44
C LYS A 69 -7.08 8.10 3.85
N PHE A 70 -7.03 7.69 2.58
CA PHE A 70 -5.81 7.30 1.88
C PHE A 70 -5.60 8.17 0.62
N LEU A 71 -5.77 7.60 -0.58
CA LEU A 71 -5.36 8.27 -1.82
C LEU A 71 -6.30 9.41 -2.24
N GLY A 72 -7.49 9.51 -1.64
CA GLY A 72 -8.40 10.65 -1.82
C GLY A 72 -7.93 11.94 -1.15
N GLY A 73 -6.97 11.88 -0.22
CA GLY A 73 -6.35 13.09 0.35
C GLY A 73 -5.46 12.87 1.56
N GLY A 74 -5.73 11.86 2.39
CA GLY A 74 -4.97 11.56 3.60
C GLY A 74 -3.49 11.30 3.35
N THR A 75 -3.15 10.62 2.24
CA THR A 75 -1.75 10.37 1.86
C THR A 75 -1.00 11.66 1.52
N VAL A 76 -1.65 12.65 0.88
CA VAL A 76 -1.02 13.95 0.59
C VAL A 76 -0.65 14.66 1.89
N LYS A 77 -1.59 14.73 2.84
CA LYS A 77 -1.36 15.31 4.18
C LYS A 77 -0.25 14.58 4.93
N ALA A 78 -0.20 13.25 4.84
CA ALA A 78 0.85 12.46 5.50
C ALA A 78 2.25 12.74 4.91
N VAL A 79 2.36 12.90 3.59
CA VAL A 79 3.61 13.26 2.92
C VAL A 79 4.05 14.68 3.30
N GLU A 80 3.11 15.63 3.32
CA GLU A 80 3.36 17.01 3.78
C GLU A 80 3.91 17.05 5.20
N ALA A 81 3.21 16.40 6.15
CA ALA A 81 3.61 16.35 7.54
C ALA A 81 4.98 15.68 7.73
N THR A 82 5.22 14.57 7.03
CA THR A 82 6.51 13.87 7.07
C THR A 82 7.64 14.75 6.52
N SER A 83 7.40 15.47 5.43
CA SER A 83 8.39 16.36 4.83
C SER A 83 8.70 17.55 5.76
N ALA A 84 7.68 18.12 6.39
CA ALA A 84 7.86 19.17 7.38
C ALA A 84 8.71 18.69 8.57
N PHE A 85 8.40 17.51 9.11
CA PHE A 85 9.17 16.90 10.18
C PHE A 85 10.63 16.65 9.78
N LEU A 86 10.88 16.09 8.59
CA LEU A 86 12.24 15.85 8.10
C LEU A 86 13.03 17.15 7.92
N LYS A 87 12.39 18.24 7.50
CA LYS A 87 13.02 19.57 7.41
C LYS A 87 13.38 20.11 8.80
N GLU A 88 12.47 20.01 9.77
CA GLU A 88 12.72 20.41 11.15
C GLU A 88 13.90 19.65 11.76
N GLN A 89 14.03 18.36 11.44
CA GLN A 89 15.15 17.51 11.86
C GLN A 89 16.45 17.71 11.05
N GLY A 90 16.47 18.66 10.11
CA GLY A 90 17.63 18.94 9.25
C GLY A 90 18.01 17.78 8.31
N LYS A 91 17.06 16.90 7.97
CA LYS A 91 17.28 15.77 7.05
C LYS A 91 17.05 16.14 5.59
N ILE A 92 16.31 17.21 5.34
CA ILE A 92 16.10 17.80 4.00
C ILE A 92 16.14 19.33 4.10
N ASP A 93 16.62 19.99 3.04
CA ASP A 93 16.81 21.44 3.03
C ASP A 93 15.50 22.22 2.81
N ALA A 94 14.55 21.63 2.08
CA ALA A 94 13.33 22.29 1.66
C ALA A 94 12.13 21.32 1.59
N VAL A 95 10.93 21.91 1.59
CA VAL A 95 9.64 21.22 1.39
C VAL A 95 8.91 21.85 0.22
N LEU A 96 8.05 21.09 -0.44
CA LEU A 96 7.15 21.61 -1.47
C LEU A 96 5.92 22.28 -0.85
N PRO A 97 5.31 23.26 -1.55
CA PRO A 97 4.07 23.90 -1.11
C PRO A 97 2.84 23.00 -1.29
N ASP A 98 2.93 21.98 -2.13
CA ASP A 98 1.86 21.01 -2.41
C ASP A 98 2.45 19.70 -2.94
N TYR A 99 1.95 18.58 -2.43
CA TYR A 99 2.34 17.23 -2.85
C TYR A 99 1.25 16.48 -3.62
N SER A 100 0.08 17.10 -3.88
CA SER A 100 -1.06 16.48 -4.55
C SER A 100 -0.70 15.82 -5.88
N LYS A 101 0.16 16.44 -6.68
CA LYS A 101 0.63 15.92 -7.97
C LYS A 101 1.40 14.58 -7.90
N TYR A 102 1.83 14.17 -6.71
CA TYR A 102 2.56 12.91 -6.50
C TYR A 102 1.66 11.78 -5.96
N VAL A 103 0.39 12.06 -5.67
CA VAL A 103 -0.59 11.10 -5.20
C VAL A 103 -1.74 11.02 -6.20
N SER A 104 -2.20 9.81 -6.53
CA SER A 104 -3.31 9.64 -7.45
C SER A 104 -4.19 8.48 -7.02
N SER A 105 -5.49 8.74 -6.89
CA SER A 105 -6.53 7.72 -6.68
C SER A 105 -7.03 7.10 -8.00
N LYS A 106 -6.59 7.62 -9.16
CA LYS A 106 -7.07 7.24 -10.49
C LYS A 106 -7.07 5.72 -10.71
N TYR A 107 -5.93 5.06 -10.51
CA TYR A 107 -5.78 3.64 -10.83
C TYR A 107 -6.50 2.72 -9.84
N VAL A 108 -6.72 3.17 -8.60
CA VAL A 108 -7.57 2.44 -7.64
C VAL A 108 -9.03 2.56 -8.05
N GLY A 109 -9.48 3.73 -8.50
CA GLY A 109 -10.82 3.90 -9.08
C GLY A 109 -11.04 3.04 -10.32
N GLU A 110 -10.07 2.99 -11.24
CA GLU A 110 -10.13 2.12 -12.43
C GLU A 110 -10.10 0.63 -12.08
N ALA A 111 -9.34 0.24 -11.05
CA ALA A 111 -9.31 -1.13 -10.55
C ALA A 111 -10.65 -1.56 -9.94
N LEU A 112 -11.28 -0.69 -9.14
CA LEU A 112 -12.62 -0.90 -8.58
C LEU A 112 -13.68 -1.07 -9.66
N ALA A 113 -13.68 -0.18 -10.67
CA ALA A 113 -14.69 -0.17 -11.72
C ALA A 113 -14.59 -1.37 -12.69
N SER A 114 -13.50 -2.12 -12.64
CA SER A 114 -13.26 -3.25 -13.54
C SER A 114 -13.24 -4.61 -12.83
N ASN A 115 -13.49 -4.65 -11.52
CA ASN A 115 -13.63 -5.89 -10.72
C ASN A 115 -15.04 -6.48 -10.80
#